data_AF-A0A0N4WFZ8-F1
#
_entry.id   AF-A0A0N4WFZ8-F1
#
_cell.length_a   1.000
_cell.length_b   1.000
_cell.length_c   1.000
_cell.angle_alpha   90.00
_cell.angle_beta   90.00
_cell.angle_gamma   90.00
#
_symmetry.space_group_name_H-M   'P 1'
#
loop_
_entity.id
_entity.type
_entity.pdbx_description
1 polymer ?
#
loop_
_entity_poly.entity_id
_entity_poly.type
_entity_poly.pdbx_seq_one_letter_code
_entity_poly.pdbx_strand_id
1 'polypeptide(L)'
;MEYSGLRPNSKFSDKFIVFSRLSTFRSKVKNDSRAETGITNKAMDEMNAVMDMLREEIELTQRTIVNGFRGLERKVEKWNRRLDGIERRISSLEASPRRMTPKVGCAVVESEIDFTKLPQNYLKAWLSGKRVLLIEFALDLERELYEDNPSELMLDVEDRTSTEKTNFIQKNIFKYFTIPKKSEEGVWRMVKNTLNARARASRVRAVEERV
;
A
#
# COMPACT_ATOMS: atom_id res chain seq x y z
N MET A 1 21.93 -3.12 23.34
CA MET A 1 21.29 -2.51 22.17
C MET A 1 21.72 -1.05 22.15
N GLU A 2 22.74 -0.75 21.36
CA GLU A 2 23.30 0.60 21.21
C GLU A 2 22.48 1.38 20.17
N TYR A 3 21.92 2.52 20.57
CA TYR A 3 21.34 3.51 19.65
C TYR A 3 22.39 4.57 19.35
N SER A 4 23.27 4.29 18.39
CA SER A 4 24.27 5.24 17.85
C SER A 4 23.93 5.52 16.39
N GLY A 5 23.11 6.54 16.12
CA GLY A 5 22.67 6.78 14.75
C GLY A 5 21.83 8.01 14.47
N LEU A 6 21.97 9.10 15.22
CA LEU A 6 21.43 10.40 14.81
C LEU A 6 22.57 11.41 14.75
N ARG A 7 23.14 11.59 13.54
CA ARG A 7 24.02 12.72 13.26
C ARG A 7 23.22 14.01 13.51
N PRO A 8 23.72 14.94 14.32
CA PRO A 8 23.06 16.24 14.49
C PRO A 8 23.06 16.96 13.14
N ASN A 9 21.87 17.24 12.65
CA ASN A 9 21.63 17.98 11.43
C ASN A 9 22.09 19.44 11.66
N SER A 10 23.07 19.91 10.89
CA SER A 10 23.80 21.19 11.12
C SER A 10 22.92 22.44 11.09
N LYS A 11 21.63 22.32 10.77
CA LYS A 11 20.64 23.41 10.77
C LYS A 11 20.01 23.66 12.14
N PHE A 12 20.24 22.80 13.13
CA PHE A 12 19.76 23.01 14.50
C PHE A 12 20.69 23.89 15.34
N SER A 13 21.98 23.99 14.99
CA SER A 13 22.94 24.84 15.70
C SER A 13 22.70 26.34 15.44
N ASP A 14 22.19 26.71 14.26
CA ASP A 14 21.94 28.12 13.93
C ASP A 14 20.76 28.71 14.72
N LYS A 15 19.76 27.88 15.07
CA LYS A 15 18.62 28.29 15.91
C LYS A 15 19.03 28.68 17.33
N PHE A 16 20.09 28.07 17.86
CA PHE A 16 20.65 28.41 19.18
C PHE A 16 21.36 29.75 19.19
N ILE A 17 21.91 30.19 18.06
CA ILE A 17 22.66 31.45 17.97
C ILE A 17 21.73 32.67 18.05
N VAL A 18 20.57 32.62 17.38
CA VAL A 18 19.59 33.73 17.38
C VAL A 18 18.98 33.92 18.77
N PHE A 19 18.54 32.83 19.41
CA PHE A 19 17.98 32.88 20.77
C PHE A 19 18.99 33.34 21.83
N SER A 20 20.25 32.91 21.72
CA SER A 20 21.31 33.32 22.65
C SER A 20 21.63 34.82 22.54
N ARG A 21 21.59 35.39 21.32
CA ARG A 21 21.78 36.83 21.11
C ARG A 21 20.63 37.67 21.64
N LEU A 22 19.38 37.23 21.47
CA LEU A 22 18.19 37.91 22.00
C LEU A 22 18.18 37.97 23.54
N SER A 23 18.59 36.87 24.18
CA SER A 23 18.71 36.79 25.65
C SER A 23 19.77 37.76 26.19
N THR A 24 20.93 37.82 25.54
CA THR A 24 22.05 38.68 25.94
C THR A 24 21.72 40.18 25.78
N PHE A 25 20.99 40.54 24.72
CA PHE A 25 20.57 41.91 24.46
C PHE A 25 19.56 42.42 25.51
N ARG A 26 18.59 41.60 25.88
CA ARG A 26 17.57 41.94 26.90
C ARG A 26 18.18 42.28 28.27
N SER A 27 19.25 41.59 28.66
CA SER A 27 19.97 41.89 29.91
C SER A 27 20.71 43.23 29.88
N LYS A 28 21.08 43.74 28.70
CA LYS A 28 21.92 44.94 28.56
C LYS A 28 21.13 46.25 28.53
N VAL A 29 19.88 46.20 28.06
CA VAL A 29 18.98 47.38 27.97
C VAL A 29 18.47 47.87 29.33
N LYS A 30 18.60 47.07 30.40
CA LYS A 30 17.97 47.38 31.70
C LYS A 30 18.77 48.32 32.62
N ASN A 31 19.98 48.78 32.23
CA ASN A 31 20.96 49.33 33.18
C ASN A 31 21.41 50.81 33.00
N ASP A 32 20.93 51.61 32.04
CA ASP A 32 21.43 53.00 31.92
C ASP A 32 20.38 54.00 31.41
N SER A 33 20.14 55.07 32.18
CA SER A 33 19.07 56.06 31.93
C SER A 33 19.54 57.52 31.89
N ARG A 34 20.70 57.83 31.26
CA ARG A 34 21.07 59.24 30.99
C ARG A 34 21.97 59.56 29.80
N ALA A 35 22.43 58.55 29.03
CA ALA A 35 23.07 58.70 27.71
C ALA A 35 22.09 58.29 26.58
N GLU A 36 20.80 58.55 26.81
CA GLU A 36 19.70 57.75 26.29
C GLU A 36 19.51 57.87 24.78
N THR A 37 19.58 59.04 24.15
CA THR A 37 19.17 59.19 22.73
C THR A 37 20.15 58.59 21.70
N GLY A 38 21.46 58.67 21.93
CA GLY A 38 22.47 58.07 21.05
C GLY A 38 22.56 56.55 21.19
N ILE A 39 22.37 56.05 22.41
CA ILE A 39 22.35 54.62 22.71
C ILE A 39 21.03 54.00 22.22
N THR A 40 19.90 54.71 22.31
CA THR A 40 18.61 54.23 21.77
C THR A 40 18.63 54.11 20.26
N ASN A 41 19.25 55.05 19.53
CA ASN A 41 19.33 54.97 18.07
C ASN A 41 20.13 53.74 17.62
N LYS A 42 21.29 53.48 18.26
CA LYS A 42 22.09 52.30 17.98
C LYS A 42 21.35 51.00 18.32
N ALA A 43 20.67 50.95 19.47
CA ALA A 43 19.86 49.81 19.86
C ALA A 43 18.68 49.57 18.89
N MET A 44 18.12 50.65 18.33
CA MET A 44 17.05 50.57 17.35
C MET A 44 17.54 50.07 16.00
N ASP A 45 18.73 50.50 15.56
CA ASP A 45 19.37 49.98 14.35
C ASP A 45 19.70 48.48 14.47
N GLU A 46 20.23 48.06 15.62
CA GLU A 46 20.49 46.64 15.92
C GLU A 46 19.20 45.81 15.93
N MET A 47 18.12 46.35 16.51
CA MET A 47 16.82 45.70 16.52
C MET A 47 16.20 45.60 15.13
N ASN A 48 16.33 46.65 14.31
CA ASN A 48 15.88 46.62 12.91
C ASN A 48 16.63 45.55 12.11
N ALA A 49 17.96 45.45 12.27
CA ALA A 49 18.74 44.40 11.62
C ALA A 49 18.29 42.98 12.05
N VAL A 50 17.95 42.77 13.33
CA VAL A 50 17.39 41.50 13.80
C VAL A 50 16.00 41.23 13.21
N MET A 51 15.15 42.25 13.11
CA MET A 51 13.82 42.12 12.50
C MET A 51 13.90 41.77 11.02
N ASP A 52 14.86 42.35 10.28
CA ASP A 52 15.10 42.04 8.87
C ASP A 52 15.58 40.59 8.68
N MET A 53 16.52 40.12 9.51
CA MET A 53 16.95 38.71 9.48
C MET A 53 15.79 37.75 9.79
N LEU A 54 14.96 38.06 10.79
CA LEU A 54 13.79 37.24 11.11
C LEU A 54 12.77 37.21 9.98
N ARG A 55 12.55 38.34 9.30
CA ARG A 55 11.71 38.41 8.11
C ARG A 55 12.23 37.50 7.00
N GLU A 56 13.53 37.55 6.72
CA GLU A 56 14.15 36.67 5.71
C GLU A 56 14.03 35.18 6.08
N GLU A 57 14.24 34.80 7.34
CA GLU A 57 14.09 33.41 7.80
C GLU A 57 12.65 32.90 7.66
N ILE A 58 11.67 33.74 7.98
CA ILE A 58 10.25 33.43 7.78
C ILE A 58 9.97 33.21 6.29
N GLU A 59 10.46 34.07 5.41
CA GLU A 59 10.26 33.93 3.96
C GLU A 59 10.92 32.67 3.39
N LEU A 60 12.11 32.29 3.88
CA LEU A 60 12.79 31.06 3.47
C LEU A 60 12.04 29.81 3.95
N THR A 61 11.52 29.85 5.18
CA THR A 61 10.73 28.76 5.76
C THR A 61 9.44 28.58 4.97
N GLN A 62 8.72 29.67 4.70
CA GLN A 62 7.51 29.67 3.88
C GLN A 62 7.77 29.12 2.48
N ARG A 63 8.84 29.57 1.81
CA ARG A 63 9.24 29.05 0.49
C ARG A 63 9.51 27.55 0.52
N THR A 64 10.21 27.06 1.53
CA THR A 64 10.51 25.64 1.69
C THR A 64 9.25 24.80 1.88
N ILE A 65 8.32 25.28 2.72
CA ILE A 65 7.03 24.62 2.97
C ILE A 65 6.20 24.56 1.69
N VAL A 66 6.04 25.68 0.98
CA VAL A 66 5.28 25.75 -0.28
C VAL A 66 5.87 24.82 -1.35
N ASN A 67 7.19 24.76 -1.47
CA ASN A 67 7.85 23.84 -2.40
C ASN A 67 7.63 22.36 -2.03
N GLY A 68 7.63 22.05 -0.73
CA GLY A 68 7.30 20.73 -0.21
C GLY A 68 5.86 20.31 -0.57
N PHE A 69 4.88 21.18 -0.30
CA PHE A 69 3.47 20.94 -0.66
C PHE A 69 3.29 20.75 -2.17
N ARG A 70 3.91 21.61 -3.00
CA ARG A 70 3.88 21.46 -4.46
C ARG A 70 4.50 20.14 -4.94
N GLY A 71 5.49 19.62 -4.22
CA GLY A 71 6.05 18.30 -4.46
C GLY A 71 5.06 17.17 -4.16
N LEU A 72 4.32 17.29 -3.07
CA LEU A 72 3.28 16.34 -2.67
C LEU A 72 2.08 16.38 -3.63
N GLU A 73 1.59 17.56 -3.99
CA GLU A 73 0.50 17.73 -4.96
C GLU A 73 0.80 17.01 -6.28
N ARG A 74 2.01 17.15 -6.82
CA ARG A 74 2.44 16.44 -8.03
C ARG A 74 2.45 14.91 -7.86
N LYS A 75 2.80 14.41 -6.68
CA LYS A 75 2.76 12.97 -6.38
C LYS A 75 1.31 12.48 -6.30
N VAL A 76 0.44 13.22 -5.61
CA VAL A 76 -1.00 12.93 -5.51
C VAL A 76 -1.63 12.90 -6.90
N GLU A 77 -1.34 13.88 -7.74
CA GLU A 77 -1.83 13.94 -9.11
C GLU A 77 -1.37 12.73 -9.95
N LYS A 78 -0.11 12.30 -9.79
CA LYS A 78 0.39 11.08 -10.45
C LYS A 78 -0.33 9.82 -9.95
N TRP A 79 -0.66 9.77 -8.66
CA TRP A 79 -1.39 8.65 -8.07
C TRP A 79 -2.83 8.62 -8.56
N ASN A 80 -3.53 9.75 -8.60
CA ASN A 80 -4.88 9.87 -9.15
C ASN A 80 -4.97 9.38 -10.59
N ARG A 81 -4.04 9.80 -11.46
CA ARG A 81 -4.00 9.29 -12.85
C ARG A 81 -3.80 7.78 -12.95
N ARG A 82 -3.02 7.19 -12.02
CA ARG A 82 -2.85 5.72 -11.96
C ARG A 82 -4.13 5.05 -11.47
N LEU A 83 -4.81 5.65 -10.50
CA LEU A 83 -6.10 5.20 -9.99
C LEU A 83 -7.15 5.20 -11.11
N ASP A 84 -7.30 6.30 -11.86
CA ASP A 84 -8.22 6.37 -13.01
C ASP A 84 -7.93 5.28 -14.06
N GLY A 85 -6.65 4.99 -14.28
CA GLY A 85 -6.21 3.92 -15.17
C GLY A 85 -6.61 2.53 -14.66
N ILE A 86 -6.57 2.32 -13.34
CA ILE A 86 -7.03 1.10 -12.69
C ILE A 86 -8.56 1.02 -12.72
N GLU A 87 -9.27 2.09 -12.39
CA GLU A 87 -10.73 2.16 -12.42
C GLU A 87 -11.29 1.91 -13.83
N ARG A 88 -10.65 2.44 -14.87
CA ARG A 88 -11.00 2.12 -16.26
C ARG A 88 -10.76 0.66 -16.61
N ARG A 89 -9.69 0.05 -16.09
CA ARG A 89 -9.42 -1.39 -16.28
C ARG A 89 -10.41 -2.26 -15.51
N ILE A 90 -10.75 -1.88 -14.28
CA ILE A 90 -11.80 -2.55 -13.48
C ILE A 90 -13.13 -2.42 -14.21
N SER A 91 -13.53 -1.23 -14.64
CA SER A 91 -14.75 -1.01 -15.42
C SER A 91 -14.75 -1.82 -16.73
N SER A 92 -13.60 -1.92 -17.40
CA SER A 92 -13.46 -2.78 -18.59
C SER A 92 -13.54 -4.27 -18.26
N LEU A 93 -13.07 -4.71 -17.09
CA LEU A 93 -13.20 -6.08 -16.61
C LEU A 93 -14.63 -6.39 -16.14
N GLU A 94 -15.30 -5.42 -15.51
CA GLU A 94 -16.70 -5.45 -15.07
C GLU A 94 -17.70 -5.25 -16.21
N ALA A 95 -17.28 -4.72 -17.35
CA ALA A 95 -18.01 -4.77 -18.62
C ALA A 95 -17.70 -6.05 -19.44
N SER A 96 -16.65 -6.78 -19.05
CA SER A 96 -16.29 -8.10 -19.57
C SER A 96 -16.87 -9.33 -18.83
N PRO A 97 -17.90 -9.28 -17.95
CA PRO A 97 -18.67 -10.46 -17.58
C PRO A 97 -19.71 -10.71 -18.66
N ARG A 98 -19.30 -10.66 -19.93
CA ARG A 98 -19.96 -11.43 -20.96
C ARG A 98 -19.23 -12.76 -21.08
N ARG A 99 -19.86 -13.76 -20.43
CA ARG A 99 -19.81 -15.19 -20.74
C ARG A 99 -18.79 -16.05 -19.99
N MET A 100 -18.85 -16.05 -18.65
CA MET A 100 -18.49 -17.26 -17.89
C MET A 100 -19.51 -17.45 -16.78
N THR A 101 -20.77 -17.67 -17.18
CA THR A 101 -21.79 -18.13 -16.25
C THR A 101 -21.43 -19.55 -15.79
N PRO A 102 -21.67 -19.90 -14.51
CA PRO A 102 -21.55 -21.27 -14.04
C PRO A 102 -22.35 -22.19 -14.98
N LYS A 103 -21.78 -23.35 -15.32
CA LYS A 103 -22.47 -24.33 -16.16
C LYS A 103 -23.57 -25.01 -15.33
N VAL A 104 -24.74 -24.37 -15.23
CA VAL A 104 -25.91 -24.93 -14.55
C VAL A 104 -26.42 -26.10 -15.40
N GLY A 105 -26.19 -27.33 -14.93
CA GLY A 105 -26.73 -28.55 -15.55
C GLY A 105 -25.77 -29.40 -16.39
N CYS A 106 -24.46 -29.41 -16.11
CA CYS A 106 -23.56 -30.32 -16.84
C CYS A 106 -23.78 -31.79 -16.43
N ALA A 107 -24.41 -32.56 -17.32
CA ALA A 107 -24.37 -34.02 -17.30
C ALA A 107 -22.92 -34.51 -17.31
N VAL A 108 -22.68 -35.55 -16.53
CA VAL A 108 -21.36 -36.11 -16.20
C VAL A 108 -20.73 -36.69 -17.47
N VAL A 109 -19.71 -36.03 -17.98
CA VAL A 109 -18.64 -36.73 -18.70
C VAL A 109 -17.51 -36.84 -17.69
N GLU A 110 -17.25 -38.07 -17.25
CA GLU A 110 -16.24 -38.44 -16.26
C GLU A 110 -14.86 -37.94 -16.71
N SER A 111 -14.52 -36.75 -16.26
CA SER A 111 -13.14 -36.36 -16.08
C SER A 111 -12.81 -36.69 -14.64
N GLU A 112 -11.82 -37.58 -14.51
CA GLU A 112 -11.18 -38.13 -13.32
C GLU A 112 -10.68 -37.00 -12.39
N ILE A 113 -11.61 -36.39 -11.67
CA ILE A 113 -11.35 -35.51 -10.54
C ILE A 113 -11.57 -36.37 -9.31
N ASP A 114 -10.50 -36.60 -8.57
CA ASP A 114 -10.57 -37.31 -7.30
C ASP A 114 -11.25 -36.44 -6.24
N PHE A 115 -12.52 -36.72 -5.97
CA PHE A 115 -13.32 -36.02 -4.97
C PHE A 115 -13.18 -36.60 -3.56
N THR A 116 -12.17 -37.45 -3.30
CA THR A 116 -11.90 -37.99 -1.95
C THR A 116 -11.72 -36.90 -0.89
N LYS A 117 -11.09 -35.78 -1.27
CA LYS A 117 -10.83 -34.64 -0.37
C LYS A 117 -12.01 -33.66 -0.28
N LEU A 118 -12.85 -33.57 -1.31
CA LEU A 118 -13.90 -32.54 -1.39
C LEU A 118 -15.12 -33.09 -2.14
N PRO A 119 -16.21 -33.43 -1.44
CA PRO A 119 -17.39 -34.02 -2.05
C PRO A 119 -18.04 -33.12 -3.12
N GLN A 120 -18.43 -33.72 -4.24
CA GLN A 120 -18.96 -32.97 -5.39
C GLN A 120 -20.28 -32.22 -5.09
N ASN A 121 -21.12 -32.78 -4.23
CA ASN A 121 -22.37 -32.16 -3.76
C ASN A 121 -22.10 -30.83 -3.02
N TYR A 122 -21.01 -30.73 -2.28
CA TYR A 122 -20.61 -29.52 -1.58
C TYR A 122 -20.25 -28.39 -2.56
N LEU A 123 -19.46 -28.72 -3.60
CA LEU A 123 -19.10 -27.76 -4.66
C LEU A 123 -20.31 -27.26 -5.45
N LYS A 124 -21.28 -28.14 -5.73
CA LYS A 124 -22.52 -27.76 -6.41
C LYS A 124 -23.37 -26.83 -5.55
N ALA A 125 -23.42 -27.05 -4.23
CA ALA A 125 -24.14 -26.17 -3.31
C ALA A 125 -23.54 -24.75 -3.33
N TRP A 126 -22.21 -24.62 -3.29
CA TRP A 126 -21.52 -23.33 -3.42
C TRP A 126 -21.85 -22.61 -4.72
N LEU A 127 -21.85 -23.33 -5.85
CA LEU A 127 -22.16 -22.75 -7.16
C LEU A 127 -23.65 -22.40 -7.32
N SER A 128 -24.54 -23.06 -6.58
CA SER A 128 -25.99 -22.82 -6.64
C SER A 128 -26.47 -21.64 -5.78
N GLY A 129 -25.73 -21.31 -4.72
CA GLY A 129 -26.17 -20.34 -3.70
C GLY A 129 -25.90 -18.88 -4.01
N LYS A 130 -24.93 -18.55 -4.89
CA LYS A 130 -24.49 -17.16 -5.16
C LYS A 130 -24.00 -16.96 -6.60
N ARG A 131 -23.93 -15.71 -7.05
CA ARG A 131 -23.13 -15.31 -8.22
C ARG A 131 -21.65 -15.51 -7.89
N VAL A 132 -21.17 -16.75 -7.99
CA VAL A 132 -19.79 -17.08 -7.68
C VAL A 132 -18.90 -16.57 -8.82
N LEU A 133 -18.05 -15.60 -8.53
CA LEU A 133 -16.99 -15.21 -9.44
C LEU A 133 -15.92 -16.30 -9.48
N LEU A 134 -15.37 -16.58 -10.67
CA LEU A 134 -14.34 -17.60 -10.87
C LEU A 134 -13.17 -17.47 -9.88
N ILE A 135 -12.76 -16.22 -9.61
CA ILE A 135 -11.66 -15.92 -8.70
C ILE A 135 -12.02 -16.23 -7.24
N GLU A 136 -13.23 -15.89 -6.80
CA GLU A 136 -13.71 -16.21 -5.45
C GLU A 136 -13.78 -17.72 -5.25
N PHE A 137 -14.34 -18.43 -6.24
CA PHE A 137 -14.38 -19.89 -6.24
C PHE A 137 -12.99 -20.52 -6.07
N ALA A 138 -12.00 -19.99 -6.79
CA ALA A 138 -10.63 -20.48 -6.71
C ALA A 138 -10.01 -20.25 -5.32
N LEU A 139 -10.25 -19.09 -4.71
CA LEU A 139 -9.74 -18.73 -3.38
C LEU A 139 -10.40 -19.57 -2.27
N ASP A 140 -11.69 -19.86 -2.40
CA ASP A 140 -12.43 -20.68 -1.44
C ASP A 140 -12.02 -22.14 -1.53
N LEU A 141 -11.88 -22.68 -2.75
CA LEU A 141 -11.30 -24.01 -2.98
C LEU A 141 -9.90 -24.14 -2.40
N GLU A 142 -9.05 -23.13 -2.63
CA GLU A 142 -7.69 -23.11 -2.07
C GLU A 142 -7.71 -23.12 -0.55
N ARG A 143 -8.65 -22.42 0.09
CA ARG A 143 -8.73 -22.40 1.55
C ARG A 143 -9.05 -23.79 2.11
N GLU A 144 -10.03 -24.45 1.51
CA GLU A 144 -10.48 -25.77 1.96
C GLU A 144 -9.41 -26.84 1.73
N LEU A 145 -8.77 -26.87 0.55
CA LEU A 145 -7.79 -27.89 0.20
C LEU A 145 -6.51 -27.82 1.03
N TYR A 146 -6.19 -26.64 1.57
CA TYR A 146 -4.97 -26.39 2.32
C TYR A 146 -5.22 -26.17 3.82
N GLU A 147 -6.41 -26.52 4.32
CA GLU A 147 -6.71 -26.43 5.75
C GLU A 147 -5.72 -27.24 6.60
N ASP A 148 -5.34 -28.44 6.14
CA ASP A 148 -4.36 -29.30 6.83
C ASP A 148 -2.93 -28.76 6.79
N ASN A 149 -2.61 -27.89 5.82
CA ASN A 149 -1.25 -27.35 5.67
C ASN A 149 -1.29 -25.86 5.24
N PRO A 150 -1.60 -24.95 6.18
CA PRO A 150 -1.71 -23.52 5.87
C PRO A 150 -0.36 -22.88 5.51
N SER A 151 0.77 -23.51 5.85
CA SER A 151 2.10 -23.02 5.50
C SER A 151 2.33 -23.00 3.98
N GLU A 152 1.72 -23.91 3.24
CA GLU A 152 1.79 -23.92 1.77
C GLU A 152 1.04 -22.73 1.14
N LEU A 153 0.08 -22.12 1.85
CA LEU A 153 -0.61 -20.91 1.37
C LEU A 153 0.29 -19.67 1.35
N MET A 154 1.45 -19.73 2.01
CA MET A 154 2.44 -18.65 2.02
C MET A 154 3.38 -18.71 0.80
N LEU A 155 3.34 -19.82 0.07
CA LEU A 155 4.15 -20.06 -1.12
C LEU A 155 3.38 -19.66 -2.37
N ASP A 156 4.13 -19.20 -3.37
CA ASP A 156 3.57 -19.00 -4.71
C ASP A 156 3.16 -20.37 -5.27
N VAL A 157 2.12 -20.40 -6.11
CA VAL A 157 1.48 -21.64 -6.60
C VAL A 157 2.47 -22.63 -7.22
N GLU A 158 3.50 -22.14 -7.90
CA GLU A 158 4.53 -22.97 -8.55
C GLU A 158 5.53 -23.56 -7.55
N ASP A 159 5.66 -22.95 -6.37
CA ASP A 159 6.60 -23.37 -5.32
C ASP A 159 5.94 -24.34 -4.32
N ARG A 160 4.66 -24.66 -4.49
CA ARG A 160 3.92 -25.54 -3.57
C ARG A 160 4.30 -26.99 -3.79
N THR A 161 4.46 -27.72 -2.69
CA THR A 161 4.76 -29.16 -2.71
C THR A 161 3.59 -29.98 -3.25
N SER A 162 2.35 -29.53 -3.05
CA SER A 162 1.17 -30.27 -3.51
C SER A 162 0.69 -29.83 -4.90
N THR A 163 1.34 -30.36 -5.95
CA THR A 163 0.88 -30.18 -7.34
C THR A 163 -0.52 -30.76 -7.57
N GLU A 164 -0.88 -31.81 -6.84
CA GLU A 164 -2.21 -32.43 -6.86
C GLU A 164 -3.34 -31.45 -6.50
N LYS A 165 -3.17 -30.68 -5.41
CA LYS A 165 -4.19 -29.71 -4.96
C LYS A 165 -4.34 -28.58 -5.98
N THR A 166 -3.23 -28.09 -6.54
CA THR A 166 -3.24 -27.07 -7.59
C THR A 166 -3.94 -27.57 -8.86
N ASN A 167 -3.64 -28.79 -9.29
CA ASN A 167 -4.30 -29.43 -10.42
C ASN A 167 -5.80 -29.66 -10.17
N PHE A 168 -6.18 -30.01 -8.94
CA PHE A 168 -7.58 -30.14 -8.55
C PHE A 168 -8.33 -28.81 -8.68
N ILE A 169 -7.76 -27.70 -8.21
CA ILE A 169 -8.36 -26.35 -8.38
C ILE A 169 -8.54 -26.04 -9.86
N GLN A 170 -7.49 -26.22 -10.67
CA GLN A 170 -7.54 -25.95 -12.11
C GLN A 170 -8.63 -26.76 -12.82
N LYS A 171 -8.68 -28.08 -12.57
CA LYS A 171 -9.69 -28.99 -13.14
C LYS A 171 -11.11 -28.58 -12.73
N ASN A 172 -11.33 -28.22 -11.48
CA ASN A 172 -12.66 -27.80 -11.02
C ASN A 172 -13.10 -26.47 -11.64
N ILE A 173 -12.19 -25.50 -11.80
CA ILE A 173 -12.51 -24.24 -12.49
C ILE A 173 -12.96 -24.50 -13.92
N PHE A 174 -12.21 -25.29 -14.69
CA PHE A 174 -12.57 -25.60 -16.08
C PHE A 174 -13.80 -26.51 -16.22
N LYS A 175 -14.13 -27.28 -15.18
CA LYS A 175 -15.35 -28.10 -15.15
C LYS A 175 -16.61 -27.26 -14.93
N TYR A 176 -16.56 -26.29 -14.00
CA TYR A 176 -17.74 -25.55 -13.57
C TYR A 176 -17.93 -24.21 -14.29
N PHE A 177 -16.88 -23.64 -14.87
CA PHE A 177 -16.94 -22.40 -15.64
C PHE A 177 -16.76 -22.69 -17.14
N THR A 178 -17.62 -22.08 -17.96
CA THR A 178 -17.53 -22.25 -19.42
C THR A 178 -16.40 -21.38 -19.96
N ILE A 179 -15.21 -21.95 -20.10
CA ILE A 179 -14.01 -21.25 -20.57
C ILE A 179 -13.65 -21.73 -21.99
N PRO A 180 -13.52 -20.83 -22.98
CA PRO A 180 -13.02 -21.22 -24.29
C PRO A 180 -11.60 -21.79 -24.19
N LYS A 181 -11.29 -22.89 -24.89
CA LYS A 181 -9.94 -23.51 -24.89
C LYS A 181 -8.81 -22.51 -25.15
N LYS A 182 -9.01 -21.58 -26.09
CA LYS A 182 -8.05 -20.50 -26.41
C LYS A 182 -7.75 -19.54 -25.25
N SER A 183 -8.60 -19.54 -24.22
CA SER A 183 -8.54 -18.65 -23.06
C SER A 183 -8.18 -19.39 -21.78
N GLU A 184 -8.13 -20.72 -21.76
CA GLU A 184 -7.84 -21.53 -20.55
C GLU A 184 -6.51 -21.13 -19.90
N GLU A 185 -5.45 -21.05 -20.70
CA GLU A 185 -4.12 -20.67 -20.22
C GLU A 185 -4.09 -19.23 -19.65
N GLY A 186 -4.80 -18.30 -20.30
CA GLY A 186 -4.92 -16.92 -19.82
C GLY A 186 -5.71 -16.82 -18.52
N VAL A 187 -6.82 -17.56 -18.42
CA VAL A 187 -7.65 -17.63 -17.21
C VAL A 187 -6.88 -18.30 -16.07
N TRP A 188 -6.16 -19.38 -16.34
CA TRP A 188 -5.34 -20.05 -15.33
C TRP A 188 -4.23 -19.15 -14.82
N ARG A 189 -3.53 -18.43 -15.71
CA ARG A 189 -2.53 -17.43 -15.31
C ARG A 189 -3.13 -16.34 -14.42
N MET A 190 -4.33 -15.87 -14.74
CA MET A 190 -5.05 -14.90 -13.91
C MET A 190 -5.37 -15.46 -12.53
N VAL A 191 -5.85 -16.71 -12.44
CA VAL A 191 -6.11 -17.40 -11.17
C VAL A 191 -4.82 -17.51 -10.34
N LYS A 192 -3.73 -18.03 -10.93
CA LYS A 192 -2.43 -18.14 -10.26
C LYS A 192 -1.95 -16.81 -9.71
N ASN A 193 -2.05 -15.74 -10.49
CA ASN A 193 -1.66 -14.40 -10.05
C ASN A 193 -2.45 -13.93 -8.83
N THR A 194 -3.75 -14.23 -8.77
CA THR A 194 -4.57 -13.90 -7.60
C THR A 194 -4.22 -14.74 -6.38
N LEU A 195 -4.01 -16.05 -6.55
CA LEU A 195 -3.57 -16.94 -5.46
C LEU A 195 -2.21 -16.48 -4.89
N ASN A 196 -1.25 -16.14 -5.76
CA ASN A 196 0.05 -15.60 -5.36
C ASN A 196 -0.07 -14.22 -4.69
N ALA A 197 -1.01 -13.38 -5.13
CA ALA A 197 -1.28 -12.10 -4.48
C ALA A 197 -1.78 -12.29 -3.05
N ARG A 198 -2.65 -13.26 -2.81
CA ARG A 198 -3.06 -13.66 -1.47
C ARG A 198 -1.87 -14.15 -0.63
N ALA A 199 -1.04 -15.05 -1.17
CA ALA A 199 0.14 -15.55 -0.47
C ALA A 199 1.10 -14.42 -0.05
N ARG A 200 1.33 -13.44 -0.92
CA ARG A 200 2.09 -12.22 -0.58
C ARG A 200 1.43 -11.41 0.54
N ALA A 201 0.11 -11.20 0.48
CA ALA A 201 -0.61 -10.46 1.52
C ALA A 201 -0.55 -11.17 2.88
N SER A 202 -0.68 -12.49 2.90
CA SER A 202 -0.55 -13.29 4.12
C SER A 202 0.86 -13.19 4.71
N ARG A 203 1.91 -13.22 3.88
CA ARG A 203 3.30 -13.03 4.32
C ARG A 203 3.54 -11.67 4.96
N VAL A 204 2.98 -10.59 4.39
CA VAL A 204 3.09 -9.24 4.96
C VAL A 204 2.44 -9.20 6.35
N ARG A 205 1.21 -9.72 6.49
CA ARG A 205 0.51 -9.75 7.78
C ARG A 205 1.25 -10.56 8.84
N ALA A 206 1.80 -11.72 8.46
CA ALA A 206 2.56 -12.57 9.39
C ALA A 206 3.88 -11.91 9.86
N VAL A 207 4.43 -10.97 9.09
CA VAL A 207 5.58 -10.16 9.51
C VAL A 207 5.14 -9.05 10.47
N GLU A 208 4.02 -8.38 10.18
CA GLU A 208 3.46 -7.32 11.03
C GLU A 208 3.07 -7.84 12.43
N GLU A 209 2.56 -9.07 12.53
CA GLU A 209 2.19 -9.69 13.82
C GLU A 209 3.40 -10.11 14.69
N ARG A 210 4.61 -10.12 14.13
CA ARG A 210 5.84 -10.48 14.85
C ARG A 210 6.65 -9.28 15.36
N VAL A 211 6.23 -8.06 15.02
CA VAL A 211 6.86 -6.79 15.41
C VAL A 211 6.06 -6.16 16.55
#